data_AF-A0A915MIZ6-F1
#
_entry.id   AF-A0A915MIZ6-F1
#
_cell.length_a   1.000
_cell.length_b   1.000
_cell.length_c   1.000
_cell.angle_alpha   90.00
_cell.angle_beta   90.00
_cell.angle_gamma   90.00
#
_symmetry.space_group_name_H-M   'P 1'
#
loop_
_entity.id
_entity.type
_entity.pdbx_description
1 polymer ?
#
loop_
_entity_poly.entity_id
_entity_poly.type
_entity_poly.pdbx_seq_one_letter_code
_entity_poly.pdbx_strand_id
1 'polypeptide(L)'
;MGILPAQALATSVACHNDFFWGVPEEWSLQNAATVPVAFATAYYALVMRGRISKGDEVLIHSGTGGVGQAAIQIALEYGCEVYTTVSNKDKREFLQQRFPQLKDHHFANSRTTDFEQHIRRQTFGRGHRKNVSFGNDFHLCREVLRLAKLVVDAHVQYRLNNVDAYQLSDGLQYIFAHVGQLTGMYRYKYKLMRQVRKGPGCGFWAPGWRVWLFFLRGITPLLERWLGNLLSRQFEGRHSKGVAKTVTKQRVESHFDLELRAAIMHDILDMMPE
;
A
#
# COMPACT_ATOMS: atom_id res chain seq x y z
N MET A 1 19.13 -9.77 19.85
CA MET A 1 18.61 -9.47 18.49
C MET A 1 18.30 -7.97 18.40
N GLY A 2 18.35 -7.33 17.22
CA GLY A 2 18.19 -5.87 17.14
C GLY A 2 17.90 -5.34 15.73
N ILE A 3 17.67 -4.03 15.63
CA ILE A 3 17.45 -3.30 14.37
C ILE A 3 18.53 -2.23 14.22
N LEU A 4 19.04 -2.08 13.00
CA LEU A 4 19.98 -1.03 12.62
C LEU A 4 19.48 -0.32 11.36
N PRO A 5 19.74 0.99 11.21
CA PRO A 5 19.44 1.69 9.96
C PRO A 5 20.21 1.15 8.75
N ALA A 6 21.43 0.66 8.96
CA ALA A 6 22.32 0.10 7.93
C ALA A 6 23.39 -0.81 8.57
N GLN A 7 24.27 -1.40 7.74
CA GLN A 7 25.48 -2.14 8.17
C GLN A 7 25.25 -3.44 8.96
N ALA A 8 24.02 -3.95 9.00
CA ALA A 8 23.69 -5.20 9.69
C ALA A 8 24.36 -6.45 9.08
N LEU A 9 24.88 -6.37 7.84
CA LEU A 9 25.62 -7.44 7.17
C LEU A 9 27.14 -7.28 7.40
N ALA A 10 27.57 -7.40 8.65
CA ALA A 10 28.97 -7.32 9.07
C ALA A 10 29.26 -8.33 10.20
N THR A 11 30.54 -8.62 10.46
CA THR A 11 30.97 -9.53 11.54
C THR A 11 30.73 -8.96 12.93
N SER A 12 30.73 -7.63 13.06
CA SER A 12 30.46 -6.89 14.29
C SER A 12 29.76 -5.58 13.96
N VAL A 13 28.82 -5.15 14.80
CA VAL A 13 28.04 -3.93 14.59
C VAL A 13 27.87 -3.18 15.91
N ALA A 14 27.94 -1.85 15.84
CA ALA A 14 27.53 -0.99 16.94
C ALA A 14 26.02 -0.76 16.85
N CYS A 15 25.29 -1.02 17.94
CA CYS A 15 23.85 -0.83 18.01
C CYS A 15 23.50 0.08 19.19
N HIS A 16 22.47 0.90 19.03
CA HIS A 16 21.95 1.72 20.11
C HIS A 16 21.14 0.84 21.07
N ASN A 17 21.29 1.08 22.38
CA ASN A 17 20.68 0.23 23.42
C ASN A 17 19.16 0.06 23.27
N ASP A 18 18.46 1.10 22.80
CA ASP A 18 17.01 1.09 22.62
C ASP A 18 16.50 0.19 21.47
N PHE A 19 17.37 -0.23 20.55
CA PHE A 19 17.01 -1.03 19.37
C PHE A 19 17.56 -2.46 19.43
N PHE A 20 17.87 -2.93 20.64
CA PHE A 20 18.32 -4.28 20.92
C PHE A 20 17.44 -4.94 21.99
N TRP A 21 17.18 -6.23 21.81
CA TRP A 21 16.40 -7.09 22.71
C TRP A 21 17.19 -8.36 23.02
N GLY A 22 17.07 -8.83 24.26
CA GLY A 22 17.57 -10.14 24.67
C GLY A 22 16.97 -11.25 23.80
N VAL A 23 17.79 -12.24 23.40
CA VAL A 23 17.30 -13.42 22.70
C VAL A 23 16.80 -14.41 23.76
N PRO A 24 15.55 -14.89 23.70
CA PRO A 24 15.07 -15.93 24.60
C PRO A 24 15.94 -17.18 24.51
N GLU A 25 16.17 -17.87 25.64
CA GLU A 25 17.07 -19.04 25.71
C GLU A 25 16.63 -20.19 24.79
N GLU A 26 15.33 -20.31 24.56
CA GLU A 26 14.71 -21.34 23.72
C GLU A 26 14.89 -21.07 22.21
N TRP A 27 15.41 -19.89 21.83
CA TRP A 27 15.48 -19.47 20.44
C TRP A 27 16.90 -19.61 19.88
N SER A 28 16.99 -20.20 18.69
CA SER A 28 18.19 -20.09 17.88
C SER A 28 18.39 -18.63 17.43
N LEU A 29 19.65 -18.22 17.25
CA LEU A 29 19.96 -16.91 16.68
C LEU A 29 19.36 -16.72 15.29
N GLN A 30 19.22 -17.79 14.51
CA GLN A 30 18.56 -17.76 13.20
C GLN A 30 17.09 -17.36 13.33
N ASN A 31 16.34 -17.94 14.27
CA ASN A 31 14.95 -17.58 14.50
C ASN A 31 14.85 -16.15 15.03
N ALA A 32 15.70 -15.79 15.99
CA ALA A 32 15.73 -14.47 16.59
C ALA A 32 16.03 -13.36 15.55
N ALA A 33 16.84 -13.63 14.53
CA ALA A 33 17.14 -12.66 13.48
C ALA A 33 15.93 -12.29 12.61
N THR A 34 14.90 -13.13 12.54
CA THR A 34 13.70 -12.89 11.70
C THR A 34 12.69 -11.92 12.31
N VAL A 35 12.77 -11.68 13.62
CA VAL A 35 11.73 -10.99 14.40
C VAL A 35 11.83 -9.46 14.32
N PRO A 36 12.99 -8.81 14.57
CA PRO A 36 13.03 -7.40 14.92
C PRO A 36 12.38 -6.49 13.87
N VAL A 37 12.80 -6.57 12.61
CA VAL A 37 12.29 -5.69 11.55
C VAL A 37 10.83 -5.98 11.23
N ALA A 38 10.44 -7.26 11.13
CA ALA A 38 9.09 -7.65 10.76
C ALA A 38 8.06 -7.24 11.82
N PHE A 39 8.33 -7.56 13.09
CA PHE A 39 7.43 -7.25 14.19
C PHE A 39 7.40 -5.76 14.54
N ALA A 40 8.55 -5.07 14.54
CA ALA A 40 8.56 -3.62 14.78
C ALA A 40 7.74 -2.87 13.72
N THR A 41 7.85 -3.26 12.45
CA THR A 41 7.06 -2.68 11.36
C THR A 41 5.57 -2.93 11.55
N ALA A 42 5.18 -4.18 11.83
CA ALA A 42 3.79 -4.57 12.01
C ALA A 42 3.16 -3.90 13.25
N TYR A 43 3.88 -3.89 14.37
CA TYR A 43 3.43 -3.28 15.63
C TYR A 43 3.25 -1.76 15.48
N TYR A 44 4.23 -1.08 14.88
CA TYR A 44 4.12 0.35 14.61
C TYR A 44 2.92 0.65 13.69
N ALA A 45 2.74 -0.12 12.61
CA ALA A 45 1.65 0.10 11.67
C ALA A 45 0.26 -0.15 12.28
N LEU A 46 0.09 -1.26 13.00
CA LEU A 46 -1.22 -1.68 13.52
C LEU A 46 -1.56 -1.04 14.87
N VAL A 47 -0.63 -1.06 15.83
CA VAL A 47 -0.90 -0.63 17.21
C VAL A 47 -0.68 0.87 17.36
N MET A 48 0.51 1.38 17.01
CA MET A 48 0.81 2.80 17.21
C MET A 48 0.03 3.69 16.25
N ARG A 49 0.00 3.33 14.96
CA ARG A 49 -0.64 4.14 13.90
C ARG A 49 -2.09 3.74 13.64
N GLY A 50 -2.37 2.44 13.55
CA GLY A 50 -3.70 1.90 13.33
C GLY A 50 -4.58 1.94 14.58
N ARG A 51 -3.99 1.88 15.79
CA ARG A 51 -4.71 1.81 17.07
C ARG A 51 -5.76 0.70 17.07
N ILE A 52 -5.41 -0.48 16.53
CA ILE A 52 -6.34 -1.62 16.47
C ILE A 52 -6.85 -1.97 17.88
N SER A 53 -8.10 -2.39 17.95
CA SER A 53 -8.79 -2.74 19.19
C SER A 53 -9.52 -4.07 19.02
N LYS A 54 -9.82 -4.75 20.13
CA LYS A 54 -10.53 -6.02 20.12
C LYS A 54 -11.85 -5.88 19.34
N GLY A 55 -12.09 -6.81 18.42
CA GLY A 55 -13.25 -6.81 17.52
C GLY A 55 -13.10 -5.95 16.26
N ASP A 56 -11.98 -5.24 16.08
CA ASP A 56 -11.70 -4.56 14.80
C ASP A 56 -11.47 -5.60 13.69
N GLU A 57 -11.89 -5.26 12.47
CA GLU A 57 -11.60 -6.05 11.28
C GLU A 57 -10.35 -5.51 10.57
N VAL A 58 -9.35 -6.36 10.38
CA VAL A 58 -8.04 -5.98 9.83
C VAL A 58 -7.76 -6.76 8.55
N LEU A 59 -7.54 -6.03 7.45
CA LEU A 59 -7.10 -6.60 6.18
C LEU A 59 -5.58 -6.51 6.03
N ILE A 60 -4.93 -7.67 5.93
CA ILE A 60 -3.48 -7.80 5.77
C ILE A 60 -3.18 -8.33 4.37
N HIS A 61 -2.53 -7.50 3.54
CA HIS A 61 -2.10 -7.96 2.23
C HIS A 61 -0.82 -8.79 2.30
N SER A 62 -0.68 -9.76 1.40
CA SER A 62 0.51 -10.61 1.30
C SER A 62 0.87 -11.31 2.62
N GLY A 63 -0.12 -11.97 3.24
CA GLY A 63 0.02 -12.55 4.59
C GLY A 63 1.14 -13.55 4.78
N THR A 64 1.65 -14.17 3.71
CA THR A 64 2.79 -15.10 3.77
C THR A 64 4.14 -14.43 3.88
N GLY A 65 4.25 -13.12 3.64
CA GLY A 65 5.51 -12.39 3.85
C GLY A 65 5.85 -12.24 5.32
N GLY A 66 7.12 -11.97 5.66
CA GLY A 66 7.56 -11.85 7.07
C GLY A 66 6.77 -10.80 7.87
N VAL A 67 6.57 -9.60 7.31
CA VAL A 67 5.74 -8.56 7.93
C VAL A 67 4.26 -8.96 7.96
N GLY A 68 3.77 -9.66 6.93
CA GLY A 68 2.40 -10.13 6.86
C GLY A 68 2.07 -11.14 7.97
N GLN A 69 2.96 -12.11 8.18
CA GLN A 69 2.83 -13.10 9.25
C GLN A 69 2.89 -12.45 10.63
N ALA A 70 3.82 -11.51 10.85
CA ALA A 70 3.92 -10.76 12.10
C ALA A 70 2.66 -9.93 12.36
N ALA A 71 2.12 -9.27 11.33
CA ALA A 71 0.89 -8.49 11.41
C ALA A 71 -0.33 -9.37 11.73
N ILE A 72 -0.41 -10.58 11.14
CA ILE A 72 -1.47 -11.55 11.42
C ILE A 72 -1.41 -11.96 12.89
N GLN A 73 -0.23 -12.35 13.38
CA GLN A 73 -0.02 -12.74 14.78
C GLN A 73 -0.46 -11.64 15.75
N ILE A 74 0.03 -10.41 15.54
CA ILE A 74 -0.30 -9.27 16.41
C ILE A 74 -1.81 -8.97 16.37
N ALA A 75 -2.42 -8.94 15.19
CA ALA A 75 -3.85 -8.65 15.08
C ALA A 75 -4.72 -9.72 15.77
N LEU A 76 -4.37 -11.00 15.63
CA LEU A 76 -5.06 -12.11 16.30
C LEU A 76 -4.90 -12.03 17.83
N GLU A 77 -3.70 -11.71 18.33
CA GLU A 77 -3.45 -11.51 19.77
C GLU A 77 -4.25 -10.36 20.36
N TYR A 78 -4.45 -9.27 19.59
CA TYR A 78 -5.32 -8.16 19.99
C TYR A 78 -6.83 -8.49 19.91
N GLY A 79 -7.19 -9.70 19.48
CA GLY A 79 -8.57 -10.14 19.32
C GLY A 79 -9.28 -9.45 18.16
N CYS A 80 -8.54 -9.07 17.11
CA CYS A 80 -9.10 -8.56 15.87
C CYS A 80 -9.50 -9.70 14.94
N GLU A 81 -10.49 -9.46 14.08
CA GLU A 81 -10.83 -10.37 13.00
C GLU A 81 -9.93 -10.10 11.79
N VAL A 82 -9.20 -11.11 11.32
CA VAL A 82 -8.14 -10.93 10.32
C VAL A 82 -8.55 -11.51 8.97
N TYR A 83 -8.49 -10.68 7.94
CA TYR A 83 -8.58 -11.07 6.53
C TYR A 83 -7.22 -10.94 5.87
N THR A 84 -6.86 -11.88 5.00
CA THR A 84 -5.56 -11.87 4.35
C THR A 84 -5.61 -12.24 2.87
N THR A 85 -4.65 -11.72 2.09
CA THR A 85 -4.52 -12.08 0.68
C THR A 85 -3.35 -13.01 0.40
N VAL A 86 -3.60 -14.04 -0.40
CA VAL A 86 -2.63 -15.07 -0.80
C VAL A 86 -2.67 -15.33 -2.31
N SER A 87 -1.55 -15.75 -2.87
CA SER A 87 -1.39 -15.88 -4.34
C SER A 87 -1.75 -17.26 -4.90
N ASN A 88 -1.66 -18.30 -4.10
CA ASN A 88 -1.79 -19.71 -4.48
C ASN A 88 -2.24 -20.54 -3.27
N LYS A 89 -2.71 -21.75 -3.54
CA LYS A 89 -3.27 -22.68 -2.54
C LYS A 89 -2.23 -23.11 -1.50
N ASP A 90 -1.01 -23.43 -1.92
CA ASP A 90 0.05 -23.87 -1.00
C ASP A 90 0.35 -22.82 0.08
N LYS A 91 0.36 -21.53 -0.30
CA LYS A 91 0.55 -20.41 0.62
C LYS A 91 -0.62 -20.22 1.58
N ARG A 92 -1.83 -20.56 1.13
CA ARG A 92 -3.03 -20.56 1.98
C ARG A 92 -2.92 -21.68 3.01
N GLU A 93 -2.62 -22.89 2.57
CA GLU A 93 -2.47 -24.06 3.44
C GLU A 93 -1.36 -23.83 4.47
N PHE A 94 -0.23 -23.25 4.06
CA PHE A 94 0.84 -22.83 4.99
C PHE A 94 0.33 -21.87 6.08
N LEU A 95 -0.43 -20.84 5.72
CA LEU A 95 -0.97 -19.90 6.71
C LEU A 95 -2.05 -20.54 7.60
N GLN A 96 -2.84 -21.45 7.07
CA GLN A 96 -3.84 -22.18 7.86
C GLN A 96 -3.20 -23.11 8.89
N GLN A 97 -2.12 -23.80 8.50
CA GLN A 97 -1.33 -24.63 9.41
C GLN A 97 -0.68 -23.78 10.51
N ARG A 98 -0.15 -22.60 10.15
CA ARG A 98 0.53 -21.72 11.11
C ARG A 98 -0.43 -20.93 12.00
N PHE A 99 -1.59 -20.55 11.48
CA PHE A 99 -2.63 -19.80 12.20
C PHE A 99 -3.97 -20.52 12.07
N PRO A 100 -4.27 -21.51 12.93
CA PRO A 100 -5.50 -22.31 12.87
C PRO A 100 -6.79 -21.48 13.05
N GLN A 101 -6.67 -20.27 13.59
CA GLN A 101 -7.76 -19.30 13.74
C GLN A 101 -8.24 -18.76 12.38
N LEU A 102 -7.39 -18.81 11.34
CA LEU A 102 -7.75 -18.36 10.00
C LEU A 102 -8.55 -19.44 9.25
N LYS A 103 -9.85 -19.19 9.10
CA LYS A 103 -10.75 -20.06 8.33
C LYS A 103 -10.71 -19.71 6.85
N ASP A 104 -11.29 -20.58 6.03
CA ASP A 104 -11.35 -20.46 4.58
C ASP A 104 -11.86 -19.11 4.07
N HIS A 105 -12.82 -18.50 4.76
CA HIS A 105 -13.41 -17.22 4.38
C HIS A 105 -12.51 -16.01 4.66
N HIS A 106 -11.47 -16.15 5.49
CA HIS A 106 -10.49 -15.09 5.74
C HIS A 106 -9.52 -14.89 4.58
N PHE A 107 -9.42 -15.88 3.68
CA PHE A 107 -8.48 -15.84 2.57
C PHE A 107 -9.13 -15.27 1.31
N ALA A 108 -8.48 -14.26 0.74
CA ALA A 108 -8.81 -13.73 -0.58
C ALA A 108 -7.63 -13.85 -1.54
N ASN A 109 -7.91 -13.84 -2.85
CA ASN A 109 -6.88 -13.95 -3.87
C ASN A 109 -6.13 -12.62 -4.02
N SER A 110 -4.80 -12.65 -3.93
CA SER A 110 -3.95 -11.46 -4.09
C SER A 110 -3.73 -11.05 -5.55
N ARG A 111 -4.10 -11.90 -6.53
CA ARG A 111 -3.88 -11.69 -7.96
C ARG A 111 -5.11 -11.15 -8.69
N THR A 112 -6.30 -11.30 -8.11
CA THR A 112 -7.56 -10.75 -8.65
C THR A 112 -8.08 -9.64 -7.74
N THR A 113 -8.95 -8.78 -8.25
CA THR A 113 -9.61 -7.70 -7.48
C THR A 113 -10.78 -8.20 -6.64
N ASP A 114 -11.08 -9.50 -6.70
CA ASP A 114 -12.24 -10.10 -6.03
C ASP A 114 -12.13 -10.06 -4.51
N PHE A 115 -10.93 -9.79 -3.96
CA PHE A 115 -10.75 -9.63 -2.52
C PHE A 115 -11.66 -8.55 -1.93
N GLU A 116 -11.91 -7.47 -2.67
CA GLU A 116 -12.76 -6.38 -2.18
C GLU A 116 -14.21 -6.86 -2.02
N GLN A 117 -14.74 -7.57 -3.02
CA GLN A 117 -16.09 -8.12 -3.00
C GLN A 117 -16.21 -9.27 -2.01
N HIS A 118 -15.22 -10.15 -1.96
CA HIS A 118 -15.15 -11.28 -1.02
C HIS A 118 -15.23 -10.79 0.42
N ILE A 119 -14.38 -9.84 0.80
CA ILE A 119 -14.37 -9.29 2.16
C ILE A 119 -15.66 -8.51 2.43
N ARG A 120 -16.17 -7.74 1.47
CA ARG A 120 -17.42 -6.98 1.64
C ARG A 120 -18.64 -7.89 1.86
N ARG A 121 -18.65 -9.09 1.29
CA ARG A 121 -19.66 -10.12 1.54
C ARG A 121 -19.53 -10.74 2.93
N GLN A 122 -18.29 -10.93 3.41
CA GLN A 122 -18.02 -11.52 4.73
C GLN A 122 -18.27 -10.56 5.89
N THR A 123 -18.01 -9.26 5.71
CA THR A 123 -18.16 -8.26 6.77
C THR A 123 -19.56 -7.62 6.83
N PHE A 124 -20.54 -8.17 6.09
CA PHE A 124 -21.93 -7.68 5.99
C PHE A 124 -22.05 -6.16 5.76
N GLY A 125 -21.05 -5.53 5.14
CA GLY A 125 -21.01 -4.08 4.94
C GLY A 125 -20.77 -3.23 6.20
N ARG A 126 -20.41 -3.83 7.35
CA ARG A 126 -20.08 -3.08 8.57
C ARG A 126 -18.75 -2.35 8.38
N GLY A 127 -18.80 -1.02 8.44
CA GLY A 127 -17.72 -0.11 8.08
C GLY A 127 -16.60 0.06 9.12
N HIS A 128 -16.36 -0.90 10.02
CA HIS A 128 -15.30 -0.83 11.03
C HIS A 128 -13.93 -1.27 10.47
N ARG A 129 -13.58 -0.73 9.30
CA ARG A 129 -12.29 -0.99 8.64
C ARG A 129 -11.23 -0.03 9.13
N LYS A 130 -10.19 -0.56 9.77
CA LYS A 130 -8.88 0.12 9.81
C LYS A 130 -7.97 -0.52 8.77
N ASN A 131 -8.19 -0.15 7.51
CA ASN A 131 -7.31 -0.59 6.43
C ASN A 131 -5.98 0.15 6.50
N VAL A 132 -4.87 -0.58 6.36
CA VAL A 132 -3.61 -0.02 5.82
C VAL A 132 -3.79 0.16 4.30
N SER A 133 -4.74 1.01 3.89
CA SER A 133 -4.98 1.31 2.49
C SER A 133 -4.04 2.43 2.08
N PHE A 134 -2.97 2.08 1.39
CA PHE A 134 -2.16 3.06 0.70
C PHE A 134 -2.98 3.66 -0.46
N GLY A 135 -2.83 4.96 -0.69
CA GLY A 135 -3.56 5.65 -1.76
C GLY A 135 -2.95 5.39 -3.14
N ASN A 136 -3.56 6.00 -4.14
CA ASN A 136 -3.05 5.99 -5.52
C ASN A 136 -1.63 6.59 -5.62
N ASP A 137 -1.27 7.48 -4.70
CA ASP A 137 0.04 8.11 -4.57
C ASP A 137 1.17 7.10 -4.36
N PHE A 138 1.06 6.27 -3.33
CA PHE A 138 2.05 5.24 -3.02
C PHE A 138 2.07 4.15 -4.08
N HIS A 139 0.91 3.67 -4.50
CA HIS A 139 0.83 2.58 -5.47
C HIS A 139 1.31 2.99 -6.87
N LEU A 140 1.01 4.21 -7.33
CA LEU A 140 1.54 4.71 -8.60
C LEU A 140 3.06 4.85 -8.55
N CYS A 141 3.61 5.40 -7.46
CA CYS A 141 5.06 5.50 -7.27
C CYS A 141 5.73 4.11 -7.30
N ARG A 142 5.18 3.13 -6.58
CA ARG A 142 5.66 1.74 -6.59
C ARG A 142 5.70 1.16 -8.00
N GLU A 143 4.66 1.37 -8.80
CA GLU A 143 4.60 0.82 -10.15
C GLU A 143 5.54 1.54 -11.13
N VAL A 144 5.77 2.84 -10.96
CA VAL A 144 6.83 3.56 -11.70
C VAL A 144 8.21 2.99 -11.36
N LEU A 145 8.49 2.73 -10.08
CA LEU A 145 9.75 2.09 -9.66
C LEU A 145 9.87 0.66 -10.20
N ARG A 146 8.75 -0.10 -10.29
CA ARG A 146 8.75 -1.42 -10.94
C ARG A 146 9.14 -1.33 -12.41
N LEU A 147 8.62 -0.36 -13.17
CA LEU A 147 9.04 -0.16 -14.56
C LEU A 147 10.54 0.14 -14.67
N ALA A 148 11.03 1.06 -13.84
CA ALA A 148 12.46 1.39 -13.81
C ALA A 148 13.32 0.15 -13.49
N LYS A 149 12.87 -0.66 -12.52
CA LYS A 149 13.55 -1.91 -12.15
C LYS A 149 13.63 -2.88 -13.34
N LEU A 150 12.54 -3.10 -14.08
CA LEU A 150 12.54 -3.99 -15.24
C LEU A 150 13.56 -3.55 -16.30
N VAL A 151 13.67 -2.24 -16.55
CA VAL A 151 14.65 -1.68 -17.50
C VAL A 151 16.07 -1.87 -16.99
N VAL A 152 16.33 -1.60 -15.70
CA VAL A 152 17.67 -1.77 -15.10
C VAL A 152 18.08 -3.24 -15.08
N ASP A 153 17.18 -4.14 -14.68
CA ASP A 153 17.44 -5.58 -14.64
C ASP A 153 17.81 -6.13 -16.02
N ALA A 154 17.15 -5.65 -17.09
CA ALA A 154 17.50 -6.03 -18.47
C ALA A 154 18.95 -5.61 -18.81
N HIS A 155 19.37 -4.40 -18.44
CA HIS A 155 20.75 -3.96 -18.64
C HIS A 155 21.75 -4.72 -17.77
N VAL A 156 21.37 -5.09 -16.54
CA VAL A 156 22.22 -5.92 -15.66
C VAL A 156 22.45 -7.28 -16.27
N GLN A 157 21.42 -7.95 -16.79
CA GLN A 157 21.56 -9.25 -17.47
C GLN A 157 22.51 -9.16 -18.67
N TYR A 158 22.43 -8.08 -19.44
CA TYR A 158 23.37 -7.83 -20.55
C TYR A 158 24.81 -7.65 -20.06
N ARG A 159 25.01 -6.87 -18.99
CA ARG A 159 26.35 -6.63 -18.41
C ARG A 159 26.97 -7.85 -17.74
N LEU A 160 26.14 -8.79 -17.28
CA LEU A 160 26.56 -10.09 -16.76
C LEU A 160 26.85 -11.11 -17.88
N ASN A 161 26.74 -10.71 -19.16
CA ASN A 161 26.88 -11.58 -20.34
C ASN A 161 25.88 -12.76 -20.36
N ASN A 162 24.73 -12.62 -19.68
CA ASN A 162 23.68 -13.64 -19.68
C ASN A 162 22.76 -13.53 -20.92
N VAL A 163 22.73 -12.36 -21.56
CA VAL A 163 21.93 -12.08 -22.76
C VAL A 163 22.76 -11.28 -23.76
N ASP A 164 22.46 -11.46 -25.06
CA ASP A 164 23.13 -10.71 -26.12
C ASP A 164 22.54 -9.29 -26.31
N ALA A 165 23.20 -8.48 -27.14
CA ALA A 165 22.78 -7.11 -27.41
C ALA A 165 21.43 -7.01 -28.15
N TYR A 166 21.09 -8.01 -28.98
CA TYR A 166 19.84 -8.04 -29.72
C TYR A 166 18.65 -8.40 -28.80
N GLN A 167 18.84 -9.35 -27.89
CA GLN A 167 17.93 -9.74 -26.82
C GLN A 167 17.71 -8.60 -25.83
N LEU A 168 18.75 -7.81 -25.51
CA LEU A 168 18.56 -6.57 -24.73
C LEU A 168 17.64 -5.59 -25.47
N SER A 169 17.90 -5.35 -26.76
CA SER A 169 17.10 -4.42 -27.57
C SER A 169 15.64 -4.87 -27.67
N ASP A 170 15.41 -6.16 -27.91
CA ASP A 170 14.07 -6.75 -27.96
C ASP A 170 13.38 -6.73 -26.60
N GLY A 171 14.10 -7.05 -25.51
CA GLY A 171 13.59 -6.94 -24.14
C GLY A 171 13.15 -5.53 -23.77
N LEU A 172 13.92 -4.51 -24.15
CA LEU A 172 13.55 -3.10 -23.95
C LEU A 172 12.32 -2.71 -24.79
N GLN A 173 12.25 -3.18 -26.04
CA GLN A 173 11.10 -2.96 -26.89
C GLN A 173 9.84 -3.57 -26.26
N TYR A 174 9.94 -4.81 -25.77
CA TYR A 174 8.85 -5.52 -25.14
C TYR A 174 8.37 -4.82 -23.88
N ILE A 175 9.31 -4.39 -23.01
CA ILE A 175 9.01 -3.66 -21.77
C ILE A 175 8.20 -2.40 -22.08
N PHE A 176 8.65 -1.56 -23.02
CA PHE A 176 7.98 -0.30 -23.32
C PHE A 176 6.65 -0.47 -24.09
N ALA A 177 6.50 -1.54 -24.87
CA ALA A 177 5.23 -1.87 -25.53
C ALA A 177 4.19 -2.44 -24.53
N HIS A 178 4.63 -3.20 -23.53
CA HIS A 178 3.75 -3.97 -22.63
C HIS A 178 3.71 -3.47 -21.18
N VAL A 179 4.03 -2.19 -20.93
CA VAL A 179 4.01 -1.61 -19.56
C VAL A 179 2.68 -1.84 -18.85
N GLY A 180 1.55 -1.79 -19.57
CA GLY A 180 0.23 -2.06 -19.01
C GLY A 180 0.13 -3.47 -18.39
N GLN A 181 0.66 -4.48 -19.09
CA GLN A 181 0.66 -5.87 -18.64
C GLN A 181 1.73 -6.13 -17.57
N LEU A 182 2.89 -5.49 -17.66
CA LEU A 182 4.03 -5.74 -16.76
C LEU A 182 3.94 -5.01 -15.40
N THR A 183 3.27 -3.85 -15.33
CA THR A 183 3.25 -3.03 -14.10
C THR A 183 1.86 -2.88 -13.50
N GLY A 184 0.81 -2.72 -14.31
CA GLY A 184 -0.52 -2.43 -13.78
C GLY A 184 -0.72 -0.97 -13.36
N MET A 185 0.15 -0.04 -13.77
CA MET A 185 0.01 1.41 -13.49
C MET A 185 -1.37 1.99 -13.85
N TYR A 186 -2.03 1.43 -14.86
CA TYR A 186 -3.35 1.87 -15.34
C TYR A 186 -4.43 1.80 -14.25
N ARG A 187 -4.24 0.94 -13.23
CA ARG A 187 -5.17 0.78 -12.09
C ARG A 187 -5.21 2.03 -11.20
N TYR A 188 -4.06 2.67 -11.01
CA TYR A 188 -3.91 3.81 -10.11
C TYR A 188 -3.99 5.15 -10.85
N LYS A 189 -3.81 5.14 -12.18
CA LYS A 189 -4.05 6.29 -13.05
C LYS A 189 -4.55 5.84 -14.43
N TYR A 190 -5.86 5.79 -14.61
CA TYR A 190 -6.48 5.30 -15.85
C TYR A 190 -6.10 6.11 -17.11
N LYS A 191 -5.79 7.42 -16.96
CA LYS A 191 -5.36 8.28 -18.09
C LYS A 191 -4.09 7.76 -18.80
N LEU A 192 -3.33 6.85 -18.16
CA LEU A 192 -2.20 6.11 -18.73
C LEU A 192 -2.58 5.27 -19.97
N MET A 193 -3.84 4.87 -20.10
CA MET A 193 -4.32 4.10 -21.25
C MET A 193 -4.10 4.82 -22.58
N ARG A 194 -3.98 6.16 -22.56
CA ARG A 194 -3.63 6.96 -23.73
C ARG A 194 -2.22 6.68 -24.24
N GLN A 195 -1.28 6.36 -23.35
CA GLN A 195 0.10 6.02 -23.70
C GLN A 195 0.21 4.57 -24.17
N VAL A 196 -0.49 3.65 -23.48
CA VAL A 196 -0.51 2.21 -23.83
C VAL A 196 -1.07 1.99 -25.24
N ARG A 197 -2.10 2.74 -25.65
CA ARG A 197 -2.69 2.63 -26.99
C ARG A 197 -1.84 3.22 -28.12
N LYS A 198 -0.76 3.96 -27.83
CA LYS A 198 0.09 4.64 -28.82
C LYS A 198 1.41 3.90 -29.10
N GLY A 199 1.47 2.60 -28.78
CA GLY A 199 2.66 1.78 -29.02
C GLY A 199 2.94 1.60 -30.53
N PRO A 200 4.15 1.92 -31.02
CA PRO A 200 4.53 1.65 -32.39
C PRO A 200 4.79 0.15 -32.59
N GLY A 201 4.22 -0.41 -33.66
CA GLY A 201 4.28 -1.83 -33.99
C GLY A 201 5.55 -2.29 -34.70
N CYS A 202 6.75 -1.75 -34.41
CA CYS A 202 7.98 -2.29 -34.99
C CYS A 202 9.18 -2.29 -34.02
N GLY A 203 10.07 -3.26 -34.20
CA GLY A 203 11.13 -3.75 -33.30
C GLY A 203 12.27 -2.79 -32.95
N PHE A 204 11.97 -1.56 -32.55
CA PHE A 204 12.94 -0.61 -32.04
C PHE A 204 12.39 0.09 -30.79
N TRP A 205 13.17 0.11 -29.70
CA TRP A 205 12.68 0.55 -28.38
C TRP A 205 12.57 2.07 -28.21
N ALA A 206 13.29 2.87 -29.01
CA ALA A 206 13.40 4.32 -28.81
C ALA A 206 12.07 5.09 -28.88
N PRO A 207 11.14 4.80 -29.83
CA PRO A 207 9.83 5.44 -29.85
C PRO A 207 9.00 5.16 -28.58
N GLY A 208 8.99 3.92 -28.11
CA GLY A 208 8.32 3.53 -26.86
C GLY A 208 8.93 4.26 -25.66
N TRP A 209 10.26 4.26 -25.55
CA TRP A 209 10.99 4.99 -24.51
C TRP A 209 10.62 6.47 -24.42
N ARG A 210 10.53 7.17 -25.56
CA ARG A 210 10.12 8.59 -25.61
C ARG A 210 8.71 8.81 -25.05
N VAL A 211 7.75 7.95 -25.37
CA VAL A 211 6.38 8.03 -24.85
C VAL A 211 6.38 7.96 -23.32
N TRP A 212 7.17 7.05 -22.75
CA TRP A 212 7.27 6.88 -21.30
C TRP A 212 8.04 8.02 -20.62
N LEU A 213 9.05 8.60 -21.26
CA LEU A 213 9.70 9.82 -20.75
C LEU A 213 8.76 11.02 -20.71
N PHE A 214 7.95 11.24 -21.76
CA PHE A 214 6.96 12.32 -21.75
C PHE A 214 5.86 12.10 -20.71
N PHE A 215 5.47 10.84 -20.49
CA PHE A 215 4.58 10.49 -19.38
C PHE A 215 5.20 10.87 -18.03
N LEU A 216 6.46 10.48 -17.80
CA LEU A 216 7.18 10.80 -16.57
C LEU A 216 7.27 12.32 -16.35
N ARG A 217 7.64 13.09 -17.38
CA ARG A 217 7.64 14.55 -17.31
C ARG A 217 6.31 15.14 -16.81
N GLY A 218 5.18 14.60 -17.28
CA GLY A 218 3.85 15.05 -16.87
C GLY A 218 3.41 14.54 -15.49
N ILE A 219 3.95 13.41 -15.02
CA ILE A 219 3.55 12.81 -13.75
C ILE A 219 4.39 13.28 -12.57
N THR A 220 5.65 13.68 -12.80
CA THR A 220 6.56 14.16 -11.75
C THR A 220 5.94 15.22 -10.84
N PRO A 221 5.41 16.36 -11.32
CA PRO A 221 4.85 17.38 -10.42
C PRO A 221 3.60 16.90 -9.67
N LEU A 222 2.84 15.96 -10.24
CA LEU A 222 1.68 15.37 -9.57
C LEU A 222 2.11 14.42 -8.45
N LEU A 223 3.10 13.55 -8.71
CA LEU A 223 3.64 12.64 -7.71
C LEU A 223 4.36 13.37 -6.59
N GLU A 224 5.14 14.41 -6.91
CA GLU A 224 5.79 15.25 -5.90
C GLU A 224 4.78 15.86 -4.93
N ARG A 225 3.69 16.46 -5.47
CA ARG A 225 2.62 17.01 -4.63
C ARG A 225 1.93 15.92 -3.80
N TRP A 226 1.63 14.78 -4.40
CA TRP A 226 0.93 13.70 -3.70
C TRP A 226 1.78 13.06 -2.60
N LEU A 227 3.04 12.75 -2.90
CA LEU A 227 3.99 12.21 -1.94
C LEU A 227 4.34 13.24 -0.86
N GLY A 228 4.49 14.51 -1.23
CA GLY A 228 4.68 15.60 -0.27
C GLY A 228 3.53 15.68 0.74
N ASN A 229 2.28 15.66 0.25
CA ASN A 229 1.09 15.62 1.12
C ASN A 229 1.03 14.35 1.97
N LEU A 230 1.43 13.20 1.42
CA LEU A 230 1.47 11.94 2.15
C LEU A 230 2.49 11.99 3.31
N LEU A 231 3.69 12.52 3.04
CA LEU A 231 4.77 12.65 4.02
C LEU A 231 4.44 13.71 5.07
N SER A 232 3.97 14.90 4.69
CA SER A 232 3.50 15.91 5.65
C SER A 232 2.42 15.33 6.57
N ARG A 233 1.42 14.64 6.01
CA ARG A 233 0.39 13.95 6.82
C ARG A 233 0.96 12.85 7.73
N GLN A 234 2.06 12.21 7.32
CA GLN A 234 2.70 11.14 8.08
C GLN A 234 3.50 11.66 9.28
N PHE A 235 4.17 12.80 9.12
CA PHE A 235 5.07 13.40 10.11
C PHE A 235 4.40 14.49 10.95
N GLU A 236 3.64 15.39 10.34
CA GLU A 236 2.95 16.52 11.00
C GLU A 236 1.56 16.11 11.52
N GLY A 237 0.99 15.03 10.99
CA GLY A 237 -0.33 14.51 11.36
C GLY A 237 -1.47 15.11 10.52
N ARG A 238 -2.72 14.73 10.85
CA ARG A 238 -3.93 15.25 10.16
C ARG A 238 -4.56 16.40 10.94
N HIS A 239 -4.74 17.55 10.31
CA HIS A 239 -5.55 18.64 10.86
C HIS A 239 -7.04 18.37 10.63
N SER A 240 -7.80 18.13 11.70
CA SER A 240 -9.22 17.75 11.62
C SER A 240 -10.19 18.89 11.31
N LYS A 241 -9.83 20.14 11.61
CA LYS A 241 -10.73 21.32 11.52
C LYS A 241 -10.14 22.50 10.72
N GLY A 242 -8.99 22.31 10.07
CA GLY A 242 -8.27 23.42 9.41
C GLY A 242 -8.82 23.82 8.04
N VAL A 243 -9.65 23.00 7.40
CA VAL A 243 -10.19 23.27 6.06
C VAL A 243 -11.70 23.08 6.07
N ALA A 244 -12.43 24.15 5.71
CA ALA A 244 -13.87 24.11 5.55
C ALA A 244 -14.24 23.08 4.47
N LYS A 245 -15.20 22.21 4.77
CA LYS A 245 -15.64 21.18 3.83
C LYS A 245 -16.64 21.80 2.85
N THR A 246 -16.37 21.69 1.55
CA THR A 246 -17.29 22.12 0.50
C THR A 246 -18.60 21.32 0.55
N VAL A 247 -19.71 21.99 0.24
CA VAL A 247 -21.04 21.37 0.11
C VAL A 247 -21.10 20.62 -1.22
N THR A 248 -20.75 19.34 -1.18
CA THR A 248 -20.90 18.43 -2.32
C THR A 248 -22.35 17.98 -2.47
N LYS A 249 -22.73 17.42 -3.63
CA LYS A 249 -24.10 16.96 -3.96
C LYS A 249 -24.80 16.16 -2.83
N GLN A 250 -24.07 15.34 -2.10
CA GLN A 250 -24.60 14.55 -0.97
C GLN A 250 -25.05 15.37 0.25
N ARG A 251 -24.67 16.64 0.35
CA ARG A 251 -24.89 17.51 1.53
C ARG A 251 -25.78 18.70 1.23
N VAL A 252 -26.32 18.80 0.01
CA VAL A 252 -27.06 19.98 -0.43
C VAL A 252 -28.33 20.17 0.40
N GLU A 253 -29.16 19.13 0.53
CA GLU A 253 -30.40 19.19 1.31
C GLU A 253 -30.13 19.45 2.80
N SER A 254 -29.20 18.69 3.40
CA SER A 254 -28.86 18.88 4.81
C SER A 254 -28.26 20.25 5.12
N HIS A 255 -27.52 20.84 4.19
CA HIS A 255 -26.99 22.19 4.35
C HIS A 255 -28.08 23.25 4.20
N PHE A 256 -29.00 23.05 3.25
CA PHE A 256 -30.17 23.93 3.09
C PHE A 256 -31.02 23.98 4.35
N ASP A 257 -31.35 22.83 4.95
CA ASP A 257 -32.11 22.77 6.20
C ASP A 257 -31.36 23.40 7.39
N LEU A 258 -30.03 23.30 7.39
CA LEU A 258 -29.17 23.90 8.41
C LEU A 258 -29.24 25.44 8.35
N GLU A 259 -29.06 25.99 7.15
CA GLU A 259 -29.12 27.44 6.91
C GLU A 259 -30.53 27.99 7.13
N LEU A 260 -31.56 27.27 6.70
CA LEU A 260 -32.96 27.67 6.92
C LEU A 260 -33.31 27.74 8.41
N ARG A 261 -32.89 26.74 9.20
CA ARG A 261 -33.05 26.79 10.66
C ARG A 261 -32.29 27.94 11.30
N ALA A 262 -31.07 28.21 10.83
CA ALA A 262 -30.27 29.32 11.34
C ALA A 262 -30.96 30.67 11.07
N ALA A 263 -31.48 30.87 9.86
CA ALA A 263 -32.23 32.07 9.50
C ALA A 263 -33.48 32.27 10.36
N ILE A 264 -34.31 31.23 10.50
CA ILE A 264 -35.53 31.29 11.33
C ILE A 264 -35.20 31.63 12.80
N MET A 265 -34.12 31.05 13.35
CA MET A 265 -33.69 31.35 14.71
C MET A 265 -33.26 32.80 14.89
N HIS A 266 -32.59 33.38 13.89
CA HIS A 266 -32.25 34.81 13.90
C HIS A 266 -33.51 35.69 13.89
N ASP A 267 -34.47 35.40 13.00
CA ASP A 267 -35.71 36.17 12.91
C ASP A 267 -36.53 36.10 14.21
N ILE A 268 -36.58 34.93 14.86
CA ILE A 268 -37.29 34.76 16.15
C ILE A 268 -36.65 35.61 17.25
N LEU A 269 -35.32 35.64 17.33
CA LEU A 269 -34.61 36.44 18.34
C LEU A 269 -34.88 37.93 18.16
N ASP A 270 -34.96 38.41 16.92
CA ASP A 270 -35.25 39.82 16.62
C ASP A 270 -36.72 40.19 16.89
N MET A 271 -37.64 39.22 16.87
CA MET A 271 -39.07 39.42 17.13
C MET A 271 -39.47 39.38 18.61
N MET A 272 -38.58 38.92 19.51
CA MET A 272 -38.90 38.88 20.94
C MET A 272 -38.79 40.29 21.54
N PRO A 273 -39.83 40.78 22.25
CA PRO A 273 -39.74 42.04 22.97
C PRO A 273 -38.73 41.92 24.13
N GLU A 274 -38.16 43.06 24.54
CA GLU A 274 -37.24 43.15 25.70
C GLU A 274 -37.84 42.63 27.02
#